data_AF-A0A1H0P614-F1
#
_entry.id   AF-A0A1H0P614-F1
#
_cell.length_a   1.000
_cell.length_b   1.000
_cell.length_c   1.000
_cell.angle_alpha   90.00
_cell.angle_beta   90.00
_cell.angle_gamma   90.00
#
_symmetry.space_group_name_H-M   'P 1'
#
loop_
_entity.id
_entity.type
_entity.pdbx_description
1 polymer ?
#
loop_
_entity_poly.entity_id
_entity_poly.type
_entity_poly.pdbx_seq_one_letter_code
_entity_poly.pdbx_strand_id
1 'polypeptide(L)'
;MKIKMSEVIEQRDSLKSSISKTKSQLSSAKKKLKGAANSDALKGDVKDAIDNKINNYQVPLLTNYVNSLEVISQGYDNLISTFKSIVSENSDSAIIDTDILQQMVDQFDSPLEQLKTSSNAINEAIDDVADIVTLTKVTTDDAASEFKGAKKVFTNTIKDMGIFNNTVFTSEATDILDEQNTQISSLSDLGSSSYTSKKVKDFYKKTDFKTEVKEVKSVVKSLMAKLGKTT
;
A
#
# COMPACT_ATOMS: atom_id res chain seq x y z
N MET A 1 -10.98 1.78 -16.15
CA MET A 1 -10.48 1.78 -14.74
C MET A 1 -10.82 3.11 -14.10
N LYS A 2 -11.25 3.11 -12.84
CA LYS A 2 -11.62 4.33 -12.12
C LYS A 2 -11.01 4.34 -10.72
N ILE A 3 -10.41 5.46 -10.33
CA ILE A 3 -9.87 5.69 -9.00
C ILE A 3 -10.32 7.06 -8.50
N LYS A 4 -10.71 7.11 -7.22
CA LYS A 4 -10.91 8.35 -6.46
C LYS A 4 -9.97 8.32 -5.26
N MET A 5 -9.00 9.22 -5.23
CA MET A 5 -7.96 9.20 -4.20
C MET A 5 -8.49 9.51 -2.81
N SER A 6 -9.56 10.30 -2.70
CA SER A 6 -10.21 10.59 -1.42
C SER A 6 -10.76 9.31 -0.78
N GLU A 7 -11.44 8.46 -1.55
CA GLU A 7 -11.98 7.17 -1.06
C GLU A 7 -10.84 6.22 -0.65
N VAL A 8 -9.75 6.18 -1.43
CA VAL A 8 -8.56 5.36 -1.11
C VAL A 8 -7.92 5.80 0.21
N ILE A 9 -7.82 7.11 0.43
CA ILE A 9 -7.24 7.72 1.63
C ILE A 9 -8.13 7.51 2.85
N GLU A 10 -9.44 7.68 2.71
CA GLU A 10 -10.41 7.40 3.79
C GLU A 10 -10.35 5.93 4.24
N GLN A 11 -10.24 5.01 3.29
CA GLN A 11 -10.07 3.58 3.58
C GLN A 11 -8.75 3.29 4.31
N ARG A 12 -7.63 3.91 3.87
CA ARG A 12 -6.34 3.84 4.57
C ARG A 12 -6.47 4.27 6.02
N ASP A 13 -7.12 5.41 6.27
CA ASP A 13 -7.21 6.00 7.60
C ASP A 13 -8.12 5.18 8.52
N SER A 14 -9.22 4.66 8.00
CA SER A 14 -10.08 3.70 8.69
C SER A 14 -9.34 2.41 9.07
N LEU A 15 -8.55 1.87 8.14
CA LEU A 15 -7.70 0.70 8.39
C LEU A 15 -6.64 0.99 9.46
N LYS A 16 -5.92 2.12 9.37
CA LYS A 16 -4.92 2.54 10.37
C LYS A 16 -5.52 2.70 11.77
N SER A 17 -6.73 3.26 11.86
CA SER A 17 -7.47 3.38 13.11
C SER A 17 -7.80 2.00 13.71
N SER A 18 -8.27 1.09 12.88
CA SER A 18 -8.57 -0.29 13.29
C SER A 18 -7.32 -1.04 13.76
N ILE A 19 -6.23 -0.95 12.98
CA ILE A 19 -4.91 -1.51 13.33
C ILE A 19 -4.43 -0.96 14.68
N SER A 20 -4.55 0.35 14.91
CA SER A 20 -4.11 0.99 16.15
C SER A 20 -4.87 0.47 17.37
N LYS A 21 -6.19 0.29 17.24
CA LYS A 21 -7.02 -0.31 18.30
C LYS A 21 -6.60 -1.75 18.59
N THR A 22 -6.43 -2.56 17.55
CA THR A 22 -5.99 -3.96 17.69
C THR A 22 -4.60 -4.06 18.33
N LYS A 23 -3.64 -3.22 17.92
CA LYS A 23 -2.29 -3.17 18.53
C LYS A 23 -2.35 -2.85 20.03
N SER A 24 -3.24 -1.94 20.44
CA SER A 24 -3.44 -1.61 21.86
C SER A 24 -4.00 -2.80 22.66
N GLN A 25 -4.97 -3.51 22.10
CA GLN A 25 -5.54 -4.72 22.71
C GLN A 25 -4.50 -5.84 22.83
N LEU A 26 -3.73 -6.11 21.76
CA LEU A 26 -2.64 -7.09 21.75
C LEU A 26 -1.54 -6.73 22.78
N SER A 27 -1.19 -5.45 22.89
CA SER A 27 -0.23 -4.96 23.88
C SER A 27 -0.72 -5.16 25.31
N SER A 28 -2.01 -4.91 25.56
CA SER A 28 -2.65 -5.14 26.85
C SER A 28 -2.69 -6.62 27.21
N ALA A 29 -3.04 -7.50 26.25
CA ALA A 29 -3.00 -8.95 26.43
C ALA A 29 -1.58 -9.45 26.74
N LYS A 30 -0.58 -8.96 26.00
CA LYS A 30 0.84 -9.26 26.25
C LYS A 30 1.28 -8.85 27.64
N LYS A 31 0.86 -7.67 28.13
CA LYS A 31 1.16 -7.22 29.50
C LYS A 31 0.56 -8.15 30.55
N LYS A 32 -0.71 -8.55 30.37
CA LYS A 32 -1.40 -9.49 31.28
C LYS A 32 -0.71 -10.86 31.31
N LEU A 33 -0.37 -11.42 30.15
CA LEU A 33 0.36 -12.69 30.04
C LEU A 33 1.71 -12.63 30.74
N LYS A 34 2.49 -11.56 30.51
CA LYS A 34 3.76 -11.36 31.23
C LYS A 34 3.56 -11.23 32.74
N GLY A 35 2.50 -10.56 33.18
CA GLY A 35 2.14 -10.48 34.60
C GLY A 35 1.87 -11.86 35.21
N ALA A 36 1.16 -12.73 34.48
CA ALA A 36 0.91 -14.10 34.92
C ALA A 36 2.20 -14.93 34.99
N ALA A 37 3.07 -14.83 33.98
CA ALA A 37 4.36 -15.54 33.98
C ALA A 37 5.30 -15.04 35.10
N ASN A 38 5.26 -13.75 35.43
CA ASN A 38 6.09 -13.17 36.49
C ASN A 38 5.49 -13.32 37.90
N SER A 39 4.32 -13.96 38.05
CA SER A 39 3.66 -14.11 39.34
C SER A 39 4.30 -15.22 40.18
N ASP A 40 4.47 -14.95 41.48
CA ASP A 40 4.93 -15.93 42.47
C ASP A 40 3.80 -16.82 43.04
N ALA A 41 2.57 -16.68 42.53
CA ALA A 41 1.40 -17.44 42.99
C ALA A 41 1.50 -18.94 42.73
N LEU A 42 2.34 -19.36 41.78
CA LEU A 42 2.60 -20.75 41.42
C LEU A 42 4.11 -21.01 41.52
N LYS A 43 4.51 -22.25 41.84
CA LYS A 43 5.92 -22.67 41.96
C LYS A 43 6.13 -24.09 41.43
N GLY A 44 7.38 -24.44 41.15
CA GLY A 44 7.82 -25.77 40.71
C GLY A 44 7.67 -26.03 39.20
N ASP A 45 7.97 -27.25 38.77
CA ASP A 45 8.05 -27.64 37.34
C ASP A 45 6.84 -27.25 36.47
N VAL A 46 5.63 -27.28 37.03
CA VAL A 46 4.40 -26.88 36.31
C VAL A 46 4.40 -25.38 36.04
N LYS A 47 4.85 -24.57 37.01
CA LYS A 47 5.01 -23.13 36.83
C LYS A 47 6.05 -22.86 35.73
N ASP A 48 7.20 -23.51 35.78
CA ASP A 48 8.24 -23.34 34.75
C ASP A 48 7.70 -23.67 33.35
N ALA A 49 6.88 -24.71 33.22
CA ALA A 49 6.24 -25.06 31.96
C ALA A 49 5.26 -23.99 31.46
N ILE A 50 4.45 -23.41 32.35
CA ILE A 50 3.53 -22.31 32.04
C ILE A 50 4.29 -21.06 31.63
N ASP A 51 5.34 -20.68 32.38
CA ASP A 51 6.17 -19.51 32.09
C ASP A 51 6.84 -19.65 30.72
N ASN A 52 7.38 -20.83 30.43
CA ASN A 52 8.01 -21.12 29.15
C ASN A 52 6.99 -21.05 28.00
N LYS A 53 5.79 -21.61 28.16
CA LYS A 53 4.70 -21.46 27.17
C LYS A 53 4.36 -19.99 26.91
N ILE A 54 4.22 -19.21 27.96
CA ILE A 54 3.89 -17.78 27.85
C ILE A 54 5.03 -17.03 27.16
N ASN A 55 6.27 -17.19 27.65
CA ASN A 55 7.40 -16.37 27.25
C ASN A 55 8.01 -16.76 25.90
N ASN A 56 7.93 -18.03 25.52
CA ASN A 56 8.53 -18.55 24.29
C ASN A 56 7.53 -18.74 23.15
N TYR A 57 6.23 -18.75 23.43
CA TYR A 57 5.20 -18.94 22.41
C TYR A 57 4.11 -17.86 22.43
N GLN A 58 3.35 -17.72 23.51
CA GLN A 58 2.16 -16.84 23.49
C GLN A 58 2.52 -15.35 23.37
N VAL A 59 3.54 -14.88 24.10
CA VAL A 59 4.03 -13.49 23.97
C VAL A 59 4.66 -13.24 22.59
N PRO A 60 5.49 -14.15 22.05
CA PRO A 60 5.95 -14.06 20.65
C PRO A 60 4.82 -14.06 19.60
N LEU A 61 3.79 -14.90 19.72
CA LEU A 61 2.60 -14.88 18.85
C LEU A 61 1.95 -13.49 18.82
N LEU A 62 1.62 -12.92 19.98
CA LEU A 62 1.07 -11.56 20.07
C LEU A 62 2.00 -10.49 19.48
N THR A 63 3.31 -10.70 19.56
CA THR A 63 4.29 -9.78 18.97
C THR A 63 4.30 -9.88 17.45
N ASN A 64 4.23 -11.08 16.87
CA ASN A 64 4.15 -11.26 15.43
C ASN A 64 2.82 -10.78 14.86
N TYR A 65 1.68 -10.92 15.55
CA TYR A 65 0.44 -10.28 15.09
C TYR A 65 0.58 -8.76 15.00
N VAL A 66 1.26 -8.12 15.96
CA VAL A 66 1.56 -6.69 15.86
C VAL A 66 2.44 -6.38 14.65
N ASN A 67 3.48 -7.20 14.41
CA ASN A 67 4.36 -7.03 13.24
C ASN A 67 3.58 -7.17 11.92
N SER A 68 2.70 -8.18 11.78
CA SER A 68 1.85 -8.35 10.59
C SER A 68 0.95 -7.14 10.35
N LEU A 69 0.34 -6.59 11.40
CA LEU A 69 -0.49 -5.39 11.30
C LEU A 69 0.32 -4.17 10.85
N GLU A 70 1.57 -4.04 11.30
CA GLU A 70 2.47 -2.99 10.83
C GLU A 70 2.80 -3.14 9.35
N VAL A 71 3.13 -4.35 8.89
CA VAL A 71 3.38 -4.64 7.47
C VAL A 71 2.14 -4.34 6.60
N ILE A 72 0.94 -4.72 7.05
CA ILE A 72 -0.32 -4.40 6.33
C ILE A 72 -0.52 -2.89 6.22
N SER A 73 -0.36 -2.14 7.33
CA SER A 73 -0.48 -0.69 7.32
C SER A 73 0.50 -0.06 6.33
N GLN A 74 1.73 -0.56 6.28
CA GLN A 74 2.77 -0.07 5.39
C GLN A 74 2.50 -0.41 3.93
N GLY A 75 1.99 -1.62 3.65
CA GLY A 75 1.61 -2.03 2.30
C GLY A 75 0.59 -1.06 1.69
N TYR A 76 -0.35 -0.56 2.48
CA TYR A 76 -1.33 0.42 2.03
C TYR A 76 -0.70 1.80 1.73
N ASP A 77 0.21 2.28 2.60
CA ASP A 77 0.96 3.52 2.34
C ASP A 77 1.81 3.40 1.06
N ASN A 78 2.45 2.24 0.86
CA ASN A 78 3.23 1.96 -0.33
C ASN A 78 2.36 1.91 -1.60
N LEU A 79 1.15 1.36 -1.53
CA LEU A 79 0.21 1.37 -2.65
C LEU A 79 -0.11 2.80 -3.10
N ILE A 80 -0.41 3.70 -2.17
CA ILE A 80 -0.69 5.11 -2.48
C ILE A 80 0.55 5.81 -3.04
N SER A 81 1.72 5.61 -2.43
CA SER A 81 2.96 6.20 -2.93
C SER A 81 3.31 5.71 -4.33
N THR A 82 3.12 4.42 -4.60
CA THR A 82 3.34 3.80 -5.91
C THR A 82 2.36 4.36 -6.95
N PHE A 83 1.08 4.56 -6.59
CA PHE A 83 0.12 5.23 -7.46
C PHE A 83 0.62 6.63 -7.86
N LYS A 84 0.96 7.47 -6.87
CA LYS A 84 1.44 8.84 -7.12
C LYS A 84 2.69 8.86 -8.00
N SER A 85 3.61 7.91 -7.79
CA SER A 85 4.84 7.80 -8.56
C SER A 85 4.62 7.34 -10.00
N ILE A 86 3.74 6.35 -10.24
CA ILE A 86 3.51 5.80 -11.57
C ILE A 86 2.65 6.75 -12.40
N VAL A 87 1.54 7.21 -11.82
CA VAL A 87 0.54 8.03 -12.52
C VAL A 87 0.94 9.52 -12.56
N SER A 88 1.94 9.91 -11.76
CA SER A 88 2.39 11.31 -11.60
C SER A 88 1.27 12.26 -11.15
N GLU A 89 0.23 11.73 -10.52
CA GLU A 89 -0.88 12.49 -9.92
C GLU A 89 -0.73 12.48 -8.40
N ASN A 90 -0.53 13.66 -7.81
CA ASN A 90 -0.19 13.81 -6.39
C ASN A 90 -1.36 14.29 -5.53
N SER A 91 -2.47 14.72 -6.13
CA SER A 91 -3.65 15.21 -5.43
C SER A 91 -4.38 14.10 -4.68
N ASP A 92 -4.61 14.34 -3.39
CA ASP A 92 -5.40 13.47 -2.52
C ASP A 92 -6.90 13.48 -2.87
N SER A 93 -7.35 14.42 -3.71
CA SER A 93 -8.73 14.52 -4.22
C SER A 93 -8.86 14.13 -5.70
N ALA A 94 -7.80 13.60 -6.32
CA ALA A 94 -7.82 13.23 -7.72
C ALA A 94 -8.93 12.20 -8.02
N ILE A 95 -9.59 12.40 -9.17
CA ILE A 95 -10.56 11.46 -9.74
C ILE A 95 -10.10 11.16 -11.15
N ILE A 96 -9.72 9.90 -11.39
CA ILE A 96 -9.27 9.44 -12.70
C ILE A 96 -10.24 8.36 -13.18
N ASP A 97 -10.78 8.58 -14.37
CA ASP A 97 -11.64 7.63 -15.06
C ASP A 97 -11.09 7.46 -16.47
N THR A 98 -10.41 6.32 -16.71
CA THR A 98 -9.68 6.10 -17.98
C THR A 98 -10.61 6.08 -19.19
N ASP A 99 -11.87 5.71 -18.99
CA ASP A 99 -12.83 5.61 -20.09
C ASP A 99 -13.28 7.01 -20.51
N ILE A 100 -13.44 7.93 -19.55
CA ILE A 100 -13.68 9.36 -19.80
C ILE A 100 -12.45 10.02 -20.44
N LEU A 101 -11.24 9.72 -19.94
CA LEU A 101 -10.01 10.23 -20.56
C LEU A 101 -9.87 9.76 -22.01
N GLN A 102 -10.21 8.50 -22.30
CA GLN A 102 -10.15 7.98 -23.67
C GLN A 102 -11.16 8.70 -24.58
N GLN A 103 -12.39 8.92 -24.11
CA GLN A 103 -13.38 9.71 -24.86
C GLN A 103 -12.88 11.12 -25.17
N MET A 104 -12.17 11.76 -24.22
CA MET A 104 -11.55 13.06 -24.46
C MET A 104 -10.45 12.98 -25.52
N VAL A 105 -9.56 11.98 -25.44
CA VAL A 105 -8.49 11.73 -26.43
C VAL A 105 -9.05 11.57 -27.84
N ASP A 106 -10.15 10.84 -27.99
CA ASP A 106 -10.79 10.56 -29.27
C ASP A 106 -11.39 11.82 -29.92
N GLN A 107 -11.68 12.86 -29.13
CA GLN A 107 -12.25 14.13 -29.61
C GLN A 107 -11.20 15.17 -30.03
N PHE A 108 -9.90 14.95 -29.79
CA PHE A 108 -8.86 15.97 -30.06
C PHE A 108 -8.66 16.31 -31.53
N ASP A 109 -8.89 15.37 -32.44
CA ASP A 109 -8.49 15.55 -33.84
C ASP A 109 -9.44 16.50 -34.58
N SER A 110 -10.73 16.50 -34.25
CA SER A 110 -11.74 17.34 -34.92
C SER A 110 -11.50 18.85 -34.75
N PRO A 111 -11.30 19.39 -33.52
CA PRO A 111 -11.01 20.82 -33.33
C PRO A 111 -9.72 21.26 -34.03
N LEU A 112 -8.69 20.40 -34.05
CA LEU A 112 -7.42 20.72 -34.71
C LEU A 112 -7.58 20.85 -36.22
N GLU A 113 -8.35 19.97 -36.86
CA GLU A 113 -8.63 20.06 -38.30
C GLU A 113 -9.52 21.27 -38.65
N GLN A 114 -10.50 21.59 -37.79
CA GLN A 114 -11.32 22.81 -37.97
C GLN A 114 -10.48 24.09 -37.84
N LEU A 115 -9.54 24.13 -36.90
CA LEU A 115 -8.62 25.25 -36.71
C LEU A 115 -7.74 25.46 -37.95
N LYS A 116 -7.14 24.39 -38.49
CA LYS A 116 -6.35 24.45 -39.73
C LYS A 116 -7.18 24.92 -40.92
N THR A 117 -8.39 24.36 -41.09
CA THR A 117 -9.31 24.73 -42.17
C THR A 117 -9.62 26.22 -42.12
N SER A 118 -9.91 26.76 -40.93
CA SER A 118 -10.21 28.18 -40.73
C SER A 118 -8.98 29.06 -41.01
N SER A 119 -7.79 28.64 -40.55
CA SER A 119 -6.53 29.35 -40.82
C SER A 119 -6.20 29.40 -42.32
N ASN A 120 -6.46 28.33 -43.06
CA ASN A 120 -6.24 28.30 -44.50
C ASN A 120 -7.17 29.27 -45.23
N ALA A 121 -8.47 29.26 -44.89
CA ALA A 121 -9.43 30.18 -45.49
C ALA A 121 -9.09 31.66 -45.22
N ILE A 122 -8.58 32.00 -44.03
CA ILE A 122 -8.10 33.35 -43.71
C ILE A 122 -6.88 33.71 -44.56
N ASN A 123 -5.93 32.78 -44.68
CA ASN A 123 -4.70 33.00 -45.46
C ASN A 123 -4.99 33.13 -46.96
N GLU A 124 -5.97 32.40 -47.50
CA GLU A 124 -6.46 32.57 -48.88
C GLU A 124 -7.07 33.96 -49.07
N ALA A 125 -7.93 34.42 -48.17
CA ALA A 125 -8.50 35.77 -48.23
C ALA A 125 -7.45 36.89 -48.10
N ILE A 126 -6.35 36.65 -47.36
CA ILE A 126 -5.19 37.56 -47.31
C ILE A 126 -4.48 37.60 -48.66
N ASP A 127 -4.29 36.45 -49.32
CA ASP A 127 -3.63 36.36 -50.62
C ASP A 127 -4.46 37.08 -51.71
N ASP A 128 -5.79 37.02 -51.66
CA ASP A 128 -6.70 37.65 -52.62
C ASP A 128 -6.62 39.19 -52.67
N VAL A 129 -6.10 39.85 -51.63
CA VAL A 129 -5.99 41.33 -51.55
C VAL A 129 -4.54 41.83 -51.49
N ALA A 130 -3.58 40.94 -51.72
CA ALA A 130 -2.16 41.21 -51.52
C ALA A 130 -1.58 42.30 -52.46
N ASP A 131 -2.27 42.61 -53.56
CA ASP A 131 -1.93 43.68 -54.50
C ASP A 131 -2.27 45.08 -53.96
N ILE A 132 -3.26 45.18 -53.06
CA ILE A 132 -3.70 46.44 -52.44
C ILE A 132 -2.98 46.69 -51.11
N VAL A 133 -2.84 45.65 -50.27
CA VAL A 133 -2.29 45.77 -48.91
C VAL A 133 -1.54 44.49 -48.51
N THR A 134 -0.39 44.65 -47.87
CA THR A 134 0.36 43.52 -47.29
C THR A 134 -0.16 43.23 -45.87
N LEU A 135 -0.68 42.02 -45.65
CA LEU A 135 -1.12 41.55 -44.34
C LEU A 135 -0.28 40.34 -43.90
N THR A 136 -0.11 40.17 -42.60
CA THR A 136 0.60 39.02 -42.02
C THR A 136 -0.30 37.79 -42.01
N LYS A 137 0.20 36.68 -42.57
CA LYS A 137 -0.49 35.37 -42.51
C LYS A 137 -0.62 34.87 -41.08
N VAL A 138 -1.71 34.18 -40.81
CA VAL A 138 -1.95 33.52 -39.52
C VAL A 138 -1.33 32.12 -39.52
N THR A 139 -0.88 31.68 -38.35
CA THR A 139 -0.40 30.31 -38.11
C THR A 139 -1.17 29.69 -36.96
N THR A 140 -1.19 28.35 -36.92
CA THR A 140 -1.88 27.58 -35.87
C THR A 140 -0.92 26.65 -35.12
N ASP A 141 0.39 26.80 -35.35
CA ASP A 141 1.41 25.86 -34.88
C ASP A 141 1.47 25.79 -33.35
N ASP A 142 1.39 26.92 -32.66
CA ASP A 142 1.41 26.99 -31.19
C ASP A 142 0.19 26.28 -30.60
N ALA A 143 -1.02 26.62 -31.10
CA ALA A 143 -2.25 25.96 -30.69
C ALA A 143 -2.23 24.45 -31.00
N ALA A 144 -1.72 24.06 -32.16
CA ALA A 144 -1.57 22.65 -32.53
C ALA A 144 -0.60 21.90 -31.61
N SER A 145 0.49 22.55 -31.21
CA SER A 145 1.48 22.02 -30.27
C SER A 145 0.87 21.83 -28.88
N GLU A 146 0.15 22.83 -28.36
CA GLU A 146 -0.53 22.78 -27.07
C GLU A 146 -1.60 21.67 -27.05
N PHE A 147 -2.42 21.57 -28.10
CA PHE A 147 -3.44 20.50 -28.23
C PHE A 147 -2.80 19.11 -28.23
N LYS A 148 -1.71 18.91 -28.97
CA LYS A 148 -0.97 17.64 -28.96
C LYS A 148 -0.36 17.35 -27.58
N GLY A 149 0.14 18.38 -26.90
CA GLY A 149 0.62 18.29 -25.51
C GLY A 149 -0.46 17.79 -24.57
N ALA A 150 -1.67 18.38 -24.62
CA ALA A 150 -2.81 17.96 -23.80
C ALA A 150 -3.27 16.52 -24.13
N LYS A 151 -3.39 16.16 -25.41
CA LYS A 151 -3.71 14.78 -25.85
C LYS A 151 -2.70 13.77 -25.29
N LYS A 152 -1.42 14.13 -25.28
CA LYS A 152 -0.34 13.30 -24.74
C LYS A 152 -0.44 13.12 -23.23
N VAL A 153 -0.80 14.16 -22.48
CA VAL A 153 -1.03 14.05 -21.03
C VAL A 153 -2.11 13.00 -20.74
N PHE A 154 -3.28 13.08 -21.37
CA PHE A 154 -4.35 12.11 -21.14
C PHE A 154 -3.96 10.69 -21.55
N THR A 155 -3.32 10.54 -22.71
CA THR A 155 -2.87 9.22 -23.20
C THR A 155 -1.84 8.59 -22.25
N ASN A 156 -0.91 9.39 -21.74
CA ASN A 156 0.07 8.93 -20.75
C ASN A 156 -0.62 8.53 -19.44
N THR A 157 -1.54 9.35 -18.91
CA THR A 157 -2.29 9.00 -17.69
C THR A 157 -3.06 7.69 -17.85
N ILE A 158 -3.71 7.45 -18.99
CA ILE A 158 -4.39 6.17 -19.27
C ILE A 158 -3.40 5.00 -19.22
N LYS A 159 -2.25 5.14 -19.90
CA LYS A 159 -1.20 4.13 -19.90
C LYS A 159 -0.66 3.86 -18.50
N ASP A 160 -0.35 4.91 -17.75
CA ASP A 160 0.25 4.82 -16.42
C ASP A 160 -0.73 4.22 -15.41
N MET A 161 -2.02 4.52 -15.53
CA MET A 161 -3.08 3.81 -14.80
C MET A 161 -3.10 2.32 -15.13
N GLY A 162 -2.91 1.95 -16.39
CA GLY A 162 -2.75 0.56 -16.81
C GLY A 162 -1.52 -0.11 -16.21
N ILE A 163 -0.39 0.59 -16.11
CA ILE A 163 0.83 0.10 -15.44
C ILE A 163 0.55 -0.11 -13.94
N PHE A 164 -0.05 0.89 -13.28
CA PHE A 164 -0.41 0.79 -11.86
C PHE A 164 -1.32 -0.42 -11.59
N ASN A 165 -2.36 -0.63 -12.41
CA ASN A 165 -3.29 -1.76 -12.27
C ASN A 165 -2.61 -3.14 -12.36
N ASN A 166 -1.52 -3.24 -13.11
CA ASN A 166 -0.76 -4.46 -13.30
C ASN A 166 0.43 -4.57 -12.33
N THR A 167 0.61 -3.60 -11.43
CA THR A 167 1.65 -3.65 -10.39
C THR A 167 1.27 -4.71 -9.35
N VAL A 168 2.17 -5.67 -9.13
CA VAL A 168 1.98 -6.71 -8.10
C VAL A 168 2.42 -6.16 -6.75
N PHE A 169 1.50 -6.17 -5.79
CA PHE A 169 1.79 -5.83 -4.40
C PHE A 169 1.99 -7.11 -3.59
N THR A 170 3.23 -7.41 -3.22
CA THR A 170 3.54 -8.51 -2.30
C THR A 170 3.55 -8.00 -0.87
N SER A 171 2.95 -8.76 0.04
CA SER A 171 2.96 -8.47 1.47
C SER A 171 3.62 -9.62 2.22
N GLU A 172 4.67 -9.32 2.99
CA GLU A 172 5.29 -10.26 3.93
C GLU A 172 4.33 -10.65 5.09
N ALA A 173 3.18 -9.97 5.21
CA ALA A 173 2.23 -10.25 6.29
C ALA A 173 1.67 -11.68 6.21
N THR A 174 1.48 -12.23 5.00
CA THR A 174 0.99 -13.60 4.81
C THR A 174 1.97 -14.62 5.37
N ASP A 175 3.25 -14.51 5.04
CA ASP A 175 4.30 -15.42 5.55
C ASP A 175 4.38 -15.36 7.08
N ILE A 176 4.28 -14.16 7.68
CA ILE A 176 4.27 -14.00 9.14
C ILE A 176 3.01 -14.66 9.75
N LEU A 177 1.86 -14.60 9.09
CA LEU A 177 0.62 -15.21 9.58
C LEU A 177 0.61 -16.73 9.43
N ASP A 178 1.20 -17.26 8.36
CA ASP A 178 1.30 -18.70 8.13
C ASP A 178 2.23 -19.38 9.15
N GLU A 179 3.36 -18.74 9.48
CA GLU A 179 4.22 -19.20 10.57
C GLU A 179 3.45 -19.21 11.91
N GLN A 180 2.64 -18.18 12.18
CA GLN A 180 1.81 -18.16 13.38
C GLN A 180 0.77 -19.29 13.42
N ASN A 181 0.12 -19.59 12.30
CA ASN A 181 -0.82 -20.70 12.21
C ASN A 181 -0.14 -22.05 12.50
N THR A 182 1.09 -22.23 12.03
CA THR A 182 1.92 -23.41 12.31
C THR A 182 2.22 -23.55 13.81
N GLN A 183 2.62 -22.46 14.45
CA GLN A 183 2.90 -22.46 15.90
C GLN A 183 1.63 -22.67 16.74
N ILE A 184 0.50 -22.06 16.35
CA ILE A 184 -0.80 -22.28 17.01
C ILE A 184 -1.22 -23.75 16.92
N SER A 185 -1.06 -24.37 15.74
CA SER A 185 -1.37 -25.79 15.55
C SER A 185 -0.53 -26.67 16.46
N SER A 186 0.78 -26.42 16.51
CA SER A 186 1.71 -27.13 17.40
C SER A 186 1.36 -26.99 18.89
N LEU A 187 0.88 -25.81 19.32
CA LEU A 187 0.39 -25.58 20.68
C LEU A 187 -0.93 -26.30 20.96
N SER A 188 -1.83 -26.35 19.97
CA SER A 188 -3.13 -27.01 20.05
C SER A 188 -2.98 -28.52 20.27
N ASP A 189 -2.03 -29.14 19.56
CA ASP A 189 -1.71 -30.58 19.70
C ASP A 189 -1.25 -30.96 21.12
N LEU A 190 -0.73 -30.00 21.88
CA LEU A 190 -0.32 -30.16 23.27
C LEU A 190 -1.38 -29.70 24.28
N GLY A 191 -2.50 -29.13 23.81
CA GLY A 191 -3.49 -28.44 24.66
C GLY A 191 -4.17 -29.33 25.70
N SER A 192 -4.33 -30.62 25.42
CA SER A 192 -4.89 -31.63 26.34
C SER A 192 -3.83 -32.34 27.21
N SER A 193 -2.54 -32.09 26.95
CA SER A 193 -1.45 -32.76 27.65
C SER A 193 -1.16 -32.11 29.00
N SER A 194 -0.79 -32.91 30.00
CA SER A 194 -0.42 -32.40 31.33
C SER A 194 0.87 -31.58 31.27
N TYR A 195 0.88 -30.44 31.99
CA TYR A 195 2.07 -29.61 32.20
C TYR A 195 3.16 -30.31 33.03
N THR A 196 2.84 -31.43 33.70
CA THR A 196 3.85 -32.27 34.37
C THR A 196 4.59 -33.19 33.39
N SER A 197 4.08 -33.38 32.17
CA SER A 197 4.66 -34.32 31.21
C SER A 197 6.00 -33.84 30.67
N LYS A 198 6.94 -34.77 30.49
CA LYS A 198 8.26 -34.47 29.93
C LYS A 198 8.16 -33.85 28.53
N LYS A 199 7.32 -34.43 27.66
CA LYS A 199 7.06 -33.93 26.29
C LYS A 199 6.66 -32.45 26.27
N VAL A 200 5.69 -32.06 27.11
CA VAL A 200 5.21 -30.67 27.18
C VAL A 200 6.30 -29.73 27.71
N LYS A 201 6.99 -30.13 28.77
CA LYS A 201 8.10 -29.34 29.35
C LYS A 201 9.22 -29.11 28.34
N ASP A 202 9.63 -30.16 27.63
CA ASP A 202 10.71 -30.08 26.65
C ASP A 202 10.30 -29.22 25.43
N PHE A 203 9.04 -29.30 24.99
CA PHE A 203 8.53 -28.44 23.92
C PHE A 203 8.53 -26.96 24.34
N TYR A 204 7.90 -26.61 25.46
CA TYR A 204 7.76 -25.20 25.85
C TYR A 204 9.10 -24.50 26.15
N LYS A 205 10.13 -25.26 26.55
CA LYS A 205 11.49 -24.73 26.79
C LYS A 205 12.18 -24.22 25.52
N LYS A 206 11.77 -24.67 24.33
CA LYS A 206 12.37 -24.22 23.07
C LYS A 206 12.17 -22.72 22.90
N THR A 207 13.16 -22.05 22.30
CA THR A 207 13.18 -20.59 22.12
C THR A 207 13.24 -20.15 20.66
N ASP A 208 13.24 -21.10 19.72
CA ASP A 208 13.48 -20.84 18.29
C ASP A 208 12.48 -19.82 17.75
N PHE A 209 11.18 -20.09 17.92
CA PHE A 209 10.11 -19.18 17.51
C PHE A 209 10.24 -17.77 18.13
N LYS A 210 10.62 -17.69 19.42
CA LYS A 210 10.84 -16.40 20.09
C LYS A 210 11.99 -15.62 19.46
N THR A 211 13.03 -16.31 18.99
CA THR A 211 14.17 -15.70 18.30
C THR A 211 13.77 -15.24 16.92
N GLU A 212 13.09 -16.07 16.13
CA GLU A 212 12.56 -15.72 14.80
C GLU A 212 11.66 -14.47 14.87
N VAL A 213 10.73 -14.40 15.84
CA VAL A 213 9.87 -13.24 16.05
C VAL A 213 10.66 -11.95 16.31
N LYS A 214 11.82 -12.02 16.98
CA LYS A 214 12.68 -10.83 17.18
C LYS A 214 13.34 -10.40 15.89
N GLU A 215 13.72 -11.35 15.04
CA GLU A 215 14.31 -11.08 13.73
C GLU A 215 13.29 -10.43 12.79
N VAL A 216 12.08 -11.01 12.69
CA VAL A 216 10.95 -10.42 11.96
C VAL A 216 10.71 -8.98 12.41
N LYS A 217 10.68 -8.73 13.72
CA LYS A 217 10.50 -7.36 14.25
C LYS A 217 11.60 -6.40 13.78
N SER A 218 12.85 -6.86 13.69
CA SER A 218 13.97 -6.06 13.19
C SER A 218 13.81 -5.73 11.70
N VAL A 219 13.43 -6.73 10.90
CA VAL A 219 13.17 -6.58 9.46
C VAL A 219 12.04 -5.57 9.24
N VAL A 220 10.89 -5.74 9.90
CA VAL A 220 9.76 -4.80 9.82
C VAL A 220 10.20 -3.39 10.18
N LYS A 221 10.94 -3.21 11.29
CA LYS A 221 11.46 -1.88 11.66
C LYS A 221 12.37 -1.28 10.58
N SER A 222 13.20 -2.09 9.93
CA SER A 222 14.08 -1.63 8.84
C SER A 222 13.30 -1.21 7.59
N LEU A 223 12.22 -1.94 7.25
CA LEU A 223 11.31 -1.59 6.17
C LEU A 223 10.65 -0.24 6.43
N MET A 224 10.15 0.00 7.66
CA MET A 224 9.54 1.28 8.04
C MET A 224 10.53 2.45 7.89
N ALA A 225 11.79 2.24 8.26
CA ALA A 225 12.82 3.28 8.19
C ALA A 225 13.20 3.67 6.75
N LYS A 226 13.02 2.78 5.77
CA LYS A 226 13.30 3.09 4.35
C LYS A 226 12.23 4.01 3.76
N LEU A 227 10.96 3.83 4.11
CA LEU A 227 9.87 4.67 3.60
C LEU A 227 9.77 6.04 4.28
N GLY A 228 10.23 6.18 5.53
CA GLY A 228 10.31 7.47 6.22
C GLY A 228 11.41 8.42 5.70
N LYS A 229 12.21 7.99 4.70
CA LYS A 229 13.26 8.80 4.07
C LYS A 229 12.89 9.32 2.68
N THR A 230 11.68 9.04 2.21
CA THR A 230 11.17 9.43 0.88
C THR A 230 10.29 10.68 0.88
N THR A 231 10.31 11.47 1.96
CA THR A 231 9.72 12.82 2.02
C THR A 231 10.80 13.89 1.99
#